data_AF-A0A962D1Q2-F1
#
_entry.id   AF-A0A962D1Q2-F1
#
_cell.length_a   1.000
_cell.length_b   1.000
_cell.length_c   1.000
_cell.angle_alpha   90.00
_cell.angle_beta   90.00
_cell.angle_gamma   90.00
#
_symmetry.space_group_name_H-M   'P 1'
#
loop_
_entity.id
_entity.type
_entity.pdbx_description
1 polymer ?
#
loop_
_entity_poly.entity_id
_entity_poly.type
_entity_poly.pdbx_seq_one_letter_code
_entity_poly.pdbx_strand_id
1 'polypeptide(L)' 'FAVNINTADAKSLAEELNGIGVKKAQAIVDYRTEHGDFKTIESLTEVKGIGLKTVEKNRDAIELTDK' A
#
# COMPACT_ATOMS: atom_id res chain seq x y z
N PHE A 1 1.52 -13.16 -6.71
CA PHE A 1 1.26 -11.91 -7.44
C PHE A 1 1.38 -10.81 -6.41
N ALA A 2 2.38 -9.94 -6.56
CA ALA A 2 2.60 -8.82 -5.66
C ALA A 2 2.28 -7.53 -6.41
N VAL A 3 1.65 -6.58 -5.73
CA VAL A 3 1.29 -5.28 -6.27
C VAL A 3 2.30 -4.23 -5.84
N ASN A 4 2.79 -3.46 -6.80
CA ASN A 4 3.73 -2.39 -6.51
C ASN A 4 3.00 -1.18 -5.90
N ILE A 5 3.26 -0.85 -4.64
CA ILE A 5 2.54 0.23 -3.95
C ILE A 5 2.94 1.64 -4.39
N ASN A 6 4.08 1.79 -5.06
CA ASN A 6 4.57 3.07 -5.57
C ASN A 6 3.97 3.41 -6.93
N THR A 7 3.65 2.39 -7.73
CA THR A 7 3.13 2.58 -9.10
C THR A 7 1.65 2.20 -9.25
N ALA A 8 1.13 1.27 -8.46
CA ALA A 8 -0.23 0.79 -8.62
C ALA A 8 -1.28 1.85 -8.27
N ASP A 9 -2.43 1.75 -8.91
CA ASP A 9 -3.60 2.57 -8.64
C ASP A 9 -4.31 2.16 -7.35
N ALA A 10 -5.04 3.10 -6.75
CA ALA A 10 -5.85 2.83 -5.55
C ALA A 10 -6.85 1.68 -5.76
N LYS A 11 -7.33 1.46 -6.98
CA LYS A 11 -8.23 0.34 -7.26
C LYS A 11 -7.50 -1.01 -7.19
N SER A 12 -6.38 -1.14 -7.89
CA SER A 12 -5.56 -2.35 -7.88
C SER A 12 -5.06 -2.70 -6.47
N LEU A 13 -4.64 -1.69 -5.70
CA LEU A 13 -4.28 -1.85 -4.30
C LEU A 13 -5.45 -2.36 -3.46
N ALA A 14 -6.67 -1.87 -3.69
CA ALA A 14 -7.84 -2.33 -2.95
C ALA A 14 -8.32 -3.74 -3.36
N GLU A 15 -8.04 -4.17 -4.59
CA GLU A 15 -8.38 -5.50 -5.08
C GLU A 15 -7.36 -6.56 -4.64
N GLU A 16 -6.07 -6.23 -4.65
CA GLU A 16 -5.00 -7.16 -4.32
C GLU A 16 -4.72 -7.26 -2.80
N LEU A 17 -4.94 -6.18 -2.03
CA LEU A 17 -4.60 -6.11 -0.62
C LEU A 17 -5.82 -6.41 0.29
N ASN A 18 -5.71 -7.47 1.09
CA ASN A 18 -6.73 -7.92 2.02
C ASN A 18 -6.92 -6.93 3.19
N GLY A 19 -8.13 -6.39 3.33
CA GLY A 19 -8.46 -5.42 4.38
C GLY A 19 -8.05 -3.98 4.03
N ILE A 20 -7.60 -3.73 2.79
CA ILE A 20 -7.41 -2.40 2.22
C ILE A 20 -8.59 -2.13 1.28
N GLY A 21 -9.57 -1.38 1.75
CA GLY A 21 -10.64 -0.89 0.88
C GLY A 21 -10.21 0.35 0.10
N VAL A 22 -11.06 0.81 -0.82
CA VAL A 22 -10.84 2.00 -1.68
C VAL A 22 -10.34 3.22 -0.89
N LYS A 23 -10.90 3.50 0.30
CA LYS A 23 -10.45 4.63 1.14
C LYS A 23 -8.99 4.52 1.59
N LYS A 24 -8.55 3.32 2.00
CA LYS A 24 -7.19 3.08 2.47
C LYS A 24 -6.21 3.06 1.30
N ALA A 25 -6.61 2.46 0.20
CA ALA A 25 -5.82 2.48 -1.02
C ALA A 25 -5.62 3.90 -1.56
N GLN A 26 -6.67 4.73 -1.52
CA GLN A 26 -6.55 6.14 -1.87
C GLN A 26 -5.56 6.86 -0.94
N ALA A 27 -5.62 6.58 0.37
CA ALA A 27 -4.69 7.16 1.33
C ALA A 27 -3.22 6.75 1.08
N ILE A 28 -2.96 5.54 0.55
CA ILE A 28 -1.61 5.13 0.11
C ILE A 28 -1.13 6.00 -1.04
N VAL A 29 -1.97 6.20 -2.05
CA VAL A 29 -1.66 7.02 -3.23
C VAL A 29 -1.44 8.49 -2.84
N ASP A 30 -2.27 9.00 -1.95
CA ASP A 30 -2.17 10.37 -1.42
C ASP A 30 -0.86 10.54 -0.63
N TYR A 31 -0.57 9.60 0.28
CA TYR A 31 0.65 9.61 1.08
C TYR A 31 1.91 9.58 0.21
N ARG A 32 2.00 8.72 -0.81
CA ARG A 32 3.18 8.71 -1.71
C ARG A 32 3.29 9.98 -2.55
N THR A 33 2.16 10.65 -2.81
CA THR A 33 2.14 11.91 -3.58
C THR A 33 2.67 13.06 -2.74
N GLU A 34 2.36 13.08 -1.44
CA GLU A 34 2.81 14.13 -0.51
C GLU A 34 4.21 13.86 0.07
N HIS A 35 4.52 12.60 0.42
CA HIS A 35 5.75 12.21 1.10
C HIS A 35 6.82 11.61 0.18
N GLY A 36 6.44 11.26 -1.06
CA GLY A 36 7.28 10.51 -2.00
C GLY A 36 7.13 8.99 -1.85
N ASP A 37 7.88 8.25 -2.66
CA ASP A 37 7.77 6.79 -2.74
C ASP A 37 8.04 6.09 -1.39
N PHE A 38 7.27 5.03 -1.15
CA PHE A 38 7.48 4.14 -0.02
C PHE A 38 8.79 3.38 -0.20
N LYS A 39 9.66 3.51 0.80
CA LYS A 39 10.95 2.80 0.86
C LYS A 39 10.85 1.46 1.57
N THR A 40 9.86 1.28 2.43
CA THR A 40 9.62 0.06 3.20
C THR A 40 8.13 -0.23 3.26
N ILE A 41 7.81 -1.51 3.42
CA ILE A 41 6.43 -1.98 3.61
C ILE A 41 5.86 -1.41 4.93
N GLU A 42 6.73 -1.18 5.92
CA GLU A 42 6.34 -0.62 7.22
C GLU A 42 5.85 0.84 7.14
N SER A 43 6.33 1.64 6.19
CA SER A 43 5.83 3.02 5.99
C SER A 43 4.34 3.06 5.60
N LEU A 44 3.76 1.95 5.13
CA LEU A 44 2.30 1.86 4.96
C LEU A 44 1.56 2.04 6.30
N THR A 45 2.18 1.78 7.44
CA THR A 45 1.57 2.00 8.77
C THR A 45 1.43 3.48 9.12
N GLU A 46 2.16 4.36 8.44
CA GLU A 46 2.02 5.82 8.57
C GLU A 46 0.76 6.33 7.86
N VAL A 47 0.25 5.56 6.89
CA VAL A 47 -0.97 5.88 6.17
C VAL A 47 -2.18 5.72 7.08
N LYS A 48 -2.97 6.78 7.19
CA LYS A 48 -4.16 6.81 8.04
C LYS A 48 -5.16 5.70 7.68
N GLY A 49 -5.40 4.80 8.64
CA GLY A 49 -6.33 3.68 8.48
C GLY A 49 -5.67 2.36 8.05
N ILE A 50 -4.36 2.35 7.83
CA ILE A 50 -3.56 1.14 7.67
C ILE A 50 -2.79 0.90 8.96
N GLY A 51 -3.01 -0.27 9.56
CA GLY A 51 -2.29 -0.69 10.75
C GLY A 51 -1.34 -1.84 10.45
N LEU A 52 -0.41 -2.10 11.37
CA LEU A 52 0.55 -3.21 11.30
C LEU A 52 -0.10 -4.53 10.89
N LYS A 53 -1.24 -4.89 11.51
CA LYS A 53 -1.96 -6.13 11.18
C LYS A 53 -2.37 -6.25 9.71
N THR A 54 -2.72 -5.13 9.08
CA THR A 54 -3.08 -5.10 7.66
C THR A 54 -1.82 -5.22 6.80
N VAL A 55 -0.75 -4.54 7.18
CA VAL A 55 0.54 -4.60 6.48
C VAL A 55 1.13 -6.00 6.53
N GLU A 56 1.17 -6.62 7.71
CA GLU A 56 1.67 -7.98 7.90
C GLU A 56 0.90 -9.02 7.07
N LYS A 57 -0.43 -8.89 7.00
CA LYS A 57 -1.26 -9.79 6.18
C LYS A 57 -1.01 -9.68 4.68
N ASN A 58 -0.55 -8.51 4.24
CA ASN A 58 -0.35 -8.22 2.83
C ASN A 58 1.13 -8.15 2.43
N ARG A 59 2.04 -8.43 3.36
CA ARG A 59 3.48 -8.26 3.16
C ARG A 59 4.00 -9.03 1.96
N ASP A 60 3.51 -10.25 1.76
CA ASP A 60 3.84 -11.11 0.62
C ASP A 60 3.18 -10.67 -0.71
N ALA A 61 2.15 -9.83 -0.64
CA ALA A 61 1.44 -9.27 -1.78
C ALA A 61 1.88 -7.84 -2.10
N ILE A 62 2.81 -7.25 -1.36
CA ILE A 62 3.28 -5.87 -1.56
C ILE A 62 4.69 -5.89 -2.14
N GLU A 63 4.89 -5.12 -3.21
CA GLU A 63 6.19 -4.87 -3.82
C GLU A 63 6.51 -3.36 -3.80
N LEU A 64 7.79 -3.01 -3.71
CA LEU A 64 8.27 -1.62 -3.66
C LEU A 64 9.00 -1.22 -4.96
N THR A 65 9.52 -2.20 -5.69
CA THR A 65 10.24 -2.04 -6.95
C THR A 65 9.59 -2.94 -7.98
N ASP A 66 9.52 -2.48 -9.24
CA ASP A 66 9.34 -3.40 -10.36
C ASP A 66 10.64 -4.21 -10.50
N LYS A 67 10.53 -5.51 -10.73
CA LYS A 67 11.66 -6.44 -10.72
C LYS A 67 12.32 -6.56 -12.08
#